data_AF-A0A0G1VAK9-F1
#
_entry.id   AF-A0A0G1VAK9-F1
#
_cell.length_a   1.000
_cell.length_b   1.000
_cell.length_c   1.000
_cell.angle_alpha   90.00
_cell.angle_beta   90.00
_cell.angle_gamma   90.00
#
_symmetry.space_group_name_H-M   'P 1'
#
loop_
_entity.id
_entity.type
_entity.pdbx_description
1 polymer ?
#
loop_
_entity_poly.entity_id
_entity_poly.type
_entity_poly.pdbx_seq_one_letter_code
_entity_poly.pdbx_strand_id
1 'polypeptide(L)'
;MVSPPRSISWPYYALDPAPAGSGERWAIFFGADFYNMTEIDVSSFITKTNQCLEYLRKNCPDCKLIYRPHPDEKEELKVLNLRDFAIQRDGQTAEEFLWFNKNNIQSAFSVCSTSSIAGLNIGLNAYAFYKYFTGVFHGAHKIFVDKYFAGMPDSFFVKDLTSPLINNRVTPRPDSNFIEKFREILSSNSGPLWFIVVENRFLLAISALAKMAKQNFPNRPINLVISRHHRWQDEALATLQADFDQVLIFPRHFYSLQPSKLFSAWRTARRIKKLRIEPSSIFLGFAHHSFIENCFISYHPKPYKLAFLPEKTWEITFHPVQAGFDVAQLRSTGIGWFYSHLLEPLLGLQHTKFQQYSSPKPLAFIRLEHPLEELYDQVLLFKNWAGQGD
;
A
#
# COMPACT_ATOMS: atom_id res chain seq x y z
N MET A 1 27.52 3.24 10.27
CA MET A 1 27.45 3.59 8.85
C MET A 1 26.02 3.33 8.42
N VAL A 2 25.29 4.34 7.98
CA VAL A 2 23.86 4.23 7.65
C VAL A 2 23.72 3.53 6.29
N SER A 3 22.93 2.46 6.20
CA SER A 3 22.67 1.77 4.94
C SER A 3 21.67 2.57 4.10
N PRO A 4 21.98 2.92 2.84
CA PRO A 4 21.03 3.66 2.01
C PRO A 4 19.78 2.81 1.69
N PRO A 5 18.62 3.44 1.42
CA PRO A 5 17.44 2.72 0.98
C PRO A 5 17.72 1.93 -0.29
N ARG A 6 17.17 0.71 -0.36
CA ARG A 6 17.38 -0.19 -1.50
C ARG A 6 16.06 -0.51 -2.17
N SER A 7 15.97 -0.24 -3.46
CA SER A 7 14.80 -0.61 -4.24
C SER A 7 14.79 -2.10 -4.56
N ILE A 8 13.63 -2.73 -4.42
CA ILE A 8 13.37 -4.16 -4.64
C ILE A 8 12.10 -4.36 -5.47
N SER A 9 11.99 -5.52 -6.10
CA SER A 9 10.73 -5.95 -6.72
C SER A 9 9.71 -6.38 -5.67
N TRP A 10 8.42 -6.28 -5.99
CA TRP A 10 7.37 -6.90 -5.17
C TRP A 10 7.61 -8.42 -5.06
N PRO A 11 7.47 -9.03 -3.87
CA PRO A 11 7.81 -10.44 -3.66
C PRO A 11 6.75 -11.42 -4.19
N TYR A 12 5.81 -10.97 -5.03
CA TYR A 12 4.70 -11.79 -5.53
C TYR A 12 5.14 -13.04 -6.30
N TYR A 13 6.39 -13.09 -6.78
CA TYR A 13 7.00 -14.28 -7.38
C TYR A 13 7.15 -15.45 -6.39
N ALA A 14 7.09 -15.22 -5.08
CA ALA A 14 7.23 -16.26 -4.06
C ALA A 14 5.89 -16.87 -3.61
N LEU A 15 4.76 -16.30 -4.02
CA LEU A 15 3.44 -16.84 -3.73
C LEU A 15 3.21 -18.19 -4.46
N ASP A 16 2.22 -18.96 -4.02
CA ASP A 16 1.81 -20.19 -4.73
C ASP A 16 1.29 -19.89 -6.15
N PRO A 17 1.10 -20.88 -7.01
CA PRO A 17 0.29 -20.67 -8.20
C PRO A 17 -1.07 -20.09 -7.81
N ALA A 18 -1.51 -19.06 -8.52
CA ALA A 18 -2.85 -18.51 -8.31
C ALA A 18 -3.91 -19.61 -8.52
N PRO A 19 -5.05 -19.56 -7.82
CA PRO A 19 -6.10 -20.57 -7.93
C PRO A 19 -6.51 -20.82 -9.39
N ALA A 20 -6.88 -22.07 -9.71
CA ALA A 20 -7.36 -22.40 -11.04
C ALA A 20 -8.55 -21.52 -11.44
N GLY A 21 -8.53 -21.02 -12.68
CA GLY A 21 -9.61 -20.20 -13.20
C GLY A 21 -10.87 -21.02 -13.49
N SER A 22 -12.02 -20.35 -13.53
CA SER A 22 -13.30 -20.92 -13.99
C SER A 22 -13.38 -21.04 -15.52
N GLY A 23 -12.39 -20.49 -16.24
CA GLY A 23 -12.40 -20.38 -17.71
C GLY A 23 -13.10 -19.11 -18.22
N GLU A 24 -13.69 -18.31 -17.33
CA GLU A 24 -14.22 -16.99 -17.68
C GLU A 24 -13.09 -15.99 -18.00
N ARG A 25 -13.40 -14.97 -18.81
CA ARG A 25 -12.49 -13.85 -19.11
C ARG A 25 -13.09 -12.59 -18.53
N TRP A 26 -12.38 -11.93 -17.62
CA TRP A 26 -12.87 -10.73 -16.93
C TRP A 26 -12.06 -9.50 -17.33
N ALA A 27 -12.77 -8.39 -17.51
CA ALA A 27 -12.19 -7.05 -17.60
C ALA A 27 -12.68 -6.26 -16.38
N ILE A 28 -11.77 -5.87 -15.50
CA ILE A 28 -12.11 -5.22 -14.23
C ILE A 28 -11.78 -3.75 -14.30
N PHE A 29 -12.71 -2.90 -13.92
CA PHE A 29 -12.49 -1.48 -13.69
C PHE A 29 -12.56 -1.17 -12.20
N PHE A 30 -11.44 -0.70 -11.63
CA PHE A 30 -11.38 -0.19 -10.27
C PHE A 30 -11.82 1.28 -10.27
N GLY A 31 -12.93 1.55 -9.58
CA GLY A 31 -13.50 2.86 -9.33
C GLY A 31 -12.63 3.72 -8.41
N ALA A 32 -13.08 4.95 -8.21
CA ALA A 32 -12.29 5.96 -7.52
C ALA A 32 -13.23 6.86 -6.73
N ASP A 33 -12.92 7.17 -5.47
CA ASP A 33 -13.77 8.04 -4.65
C ASP A 33 -13.60 9.52 -5.03
N PHE A 34 -14.03 9.88 -6.24
CA PHE A 34 -13.77 11.18 -6.85
C PHE A 34 -14.53 12.34 -6.18
N TYR A 35 -15.58 12.08 -5.39
CA TYR A 35 -16.20 13.12 -4.56
C TYR A 35 -15.34 13.50 -3.34
N ASN A 36 -14.44 12.61 -2.92
CA ASN A 36 -13.49 12.90 -1.84
C ASN A 36 -12.09 13.30 -2.35
N MET A 37 -11.83 13.16 -3.65
CA MET A 37 -10.64 13.73 -4.28
C MET A 37 -10.66 15.25 -4.24
N THR A 38 -9.49 15.82 -4.03
CA THR A 38 -9.28 17.26 -3.94
C THR A 38 -8.70 17.76 -5.26
N GLU A 39 -9.00 19.01 -5.62
CA GLU A 39 -8.37 19.68 -6.77
C GLU A 39 -8.58 18.92 -8.10
N ILE A 40 -9.78 18.36 -8.29
CA ILE A 40 -10.21 17.77 -9.56
C ILE A 40 -11.46 18.44 -10.11
N ASP A 41 -11.58 18.48 -11.43
CA ASP A 41 -12.86 18.77 -12.10
C ASP A 41 -13.74 17.51 -12.10
N VAL A 42 -14.66 17.43 -11.14
CA VAL A 42 -15.56 16.28 -10.93
C VAL A 42 -16.44 16.00 -12.15
N SER A 43 -16.98 17.04 -12.80
CA SER A 43 -17.86 16.87 -13.98
C SER A 43 -17.09 16.28 -15.16
N SER A 44 -15.87 16.79 -15.40
CA SER A 44 -14.97 16.24 -16.41
C SER A 44 -14.52 14.83 -16.05
N PHE A 45 -14.26 14.56 -14.76
CA PHE A 45 -13.87 13.23 -14.27
C PHE A 45 -14.96 12.19 -14.55
N ILE A 46 -16.23 12.48 -14.21
CA ILE A 46 -17.37 11.60 -14.45
C ILE A 46 -17.53 11.35 -15.95
N THR A 47 -17.52 12.42 -16.76
CA THR A 47 -17.69 12.35 -18.22
C THR A 47 -16.62 11.45 -18.84
N LYS A 48 -15.35 11.66 -18.49
CA LYS A 48 -14.23 10.86 -19.00
C LYS A 48 -14.26 9.43 -18.48
N THR A 49 -14.67 9.20 -17.23
CA THR A 49 -14.82 7.84 -16.69
C THR A 49 -15.87 7.07 -17.48
N ASN A 50 -17.01 7.67 -17.81
CA ASN A 50 -18.01 7.04 -18.67
C ASN A 50 -17.48 6.71 -20.06
N GLN A 51 -16.65 7.58 -20.64
CA GLN A 51 -15.97 7.29 -21.91
C GLN A 51 -15.00 6.10 -21.80
N CYS A 52 -14.28 5.97 -20.67
CA CYS A 52 -13.44 4.80 -20.39
C CYS A 52 -14.27 3.51 -20.23
N LEU A 53 -15.44 3.57 -19.59
CA LEU A 53 -16.33 2.41 -19.47
C LEU A 53 -16.85 1.96 -20.85
N GLU A 54 -17.22 2.88 -21.73
CA GLU A 54 -17.56 2.55 -23.14
C GLU A 54 -16.37 1.94 -23.88
N TYR A 55 -15.17 2.45 -23.65
CA TYR A 55 -13.95 1.89 -24.23
C TYR A 55 -13.74 0.43 -23.82
N LEU A 56 -14.02 0.06 -22.56
CA LEU A 56 -13.98 -1.32 -22.09
C LEU A 56 -15.01 -2.18 -22.81
N ARG A 57 -16.26 -1.72 -22.96
CA ARG A 57 -17.30 -2.46 -23.71
C ARG A 57 -16.87 -2.77 -25.14
N LYS A 58 -16.24 -1.80 -25.82
CA LYS A 58 -15.75 -1.94 -27.19
C LYS A 58 -14.54 -2.88 -27.30
N ASN A 59 -13.58 -2.78 -26.39
CA ASN A 59 -12.29 -3.47 -26.50
C ASN A 59 -12.21 -4.79 -25.74
N CYS A 60 -13.22 -5.11 -24.92
CA CYS A 60 -13.33 -6.37 -24.18
C CYS A 60 -14.70 -7.04 -24.42
N PRO A 61 -15.15 -7.24 -25.69
CA PRO A 61 -16.51 -7.69 -25.98
C PRO A 61 -16.83 -9.10 -25.45
N ASP A 62 -15.81 -9.98 -25.38
CA ASP A 62 -15.95 -11.36 -24.88
C ASP A 62 -15.65 -11.47 -23.38
N CYS A 63 -15.54 -10.35 -22.67
CA CYS A 63 -15.26 -10.34 -21.24
C CYS A 63 -16.50 -10.07 -20.41
N LYS A 64 -16.58 -10.74 -19.27
CA LYS A 64 -17.43 -10.26 -18.16
C LYS A 64 -16.85 -8.95 -17.65
N LEU A 65 -17.60 -7.87 -17.78
CA LEU A 65 -17.19 -6.55 -17.30
C LEU A 65 -17.52 -6.44 -15.82
N ILE A 66 -16.51 -6.14 -15.00
CA ILE A 66 -16.65 -6.02 -13.54
C ILE A 66 -16.27 -4.61 -13.13
N TYR A 67 -17.13 -3.95 -12.37
CA TYR A 67 -16.84 -2.66 -11.75
C TYR A 67 -16.67 -2.85 -10.24
N ARG A 68 -15.50 -2.47 -9.72
CA ARG A 68 -15.19 -2.50 -8.29
C ARG A 68 -15.10 -1.08 -7.77
N PRO A 69 -16.12 -0.54 -7.07
CA PRO A 69 -16.08 0.80 -6.53
C PRO A 69 -14.97 0.97 -5.49
N HIS A 70 -14.58 2.22 -5.22
CA HIS A 70 -13.67 2.48 -4.10
C HIS A 70 -14.35 2.08 -2.77
N PRO A 71 -13.64 1.51 -1.77
CA PRO A 71 -14.27 1.05 -0.53
C PRO A 71 -15.04 2.13 0.25
N ASP A 72 -14.60 3.39 0.14
CA ASP A 72 -15.23 4.53 0.80
C ASP A 72 -16.29 5.24 -0.08
N GLU A 73 -16.53 4.73 -1.29
CA GLU A 73 -17.51 5.32 -2.21
C GLU A 73 -18.95 5.12 -1.75
N LYS A 74 -19.77 6.15 -1.99
CA LYS A 74 -21.22 6.15 -1.71
C LYS A 74 -22.10 6.61 -2.88
N GLU A 75 -21.56 7.41 -3.80
CA GLU A 75 -22.36 8.18 -4.76
C GLU A 75 -21.94 8.00 -6.23
N GLU A 76 -20.78 7.41 -6.51
CA GLU A 76 -20.25 7.25 -7.88
C GLU A 76 -21.16 6.37 -8.74
N LEU A 77 -21.76 5.32 -8.15
CA LEU A 77 -22.62 4.40 -8.90
C LEU A 77 -23.87 5.07 -9.50
N LYS A 78 -24.27 6.25 -8.99
CA LYS A 78 -25.46 6.98 -9.46
C LYS A 78 -25.21 7.79 -10.73
N VAL A 79 -23.94 8.12 -11.01
CA VAL A 79 -23.55 9.04 -12.10
C VAL A 79 -22.76 8.33 -13.21
N LEU A 80 -22.31 7.11 -12.96
CA LEU A 80 -21.60 6.29 -13.95
C LEU A 80 -22.55 5.42 -14.76
N ASN A 81 -22.33 5.36 -16.08
CA ASN A 81 -23.00 4.41 -16.95
C ASN A 81 -22.37 3.03 -16.75
N LEU A 82 -22.93 2.26 -15.83
CA LEU A 82 -22.48 0.91 -15.48
C LEU A 82 -23.31 -0.19 -16.16
N ARG A 83 -24.02 0.14 -17.24
CA ARG A 83 -24.73 -0.86 -18.05
C ARG A 83 -23.76 -1.98 -18.45
N ASP A 84 -24.17 -3.24 -18.31
CA ASP A 84 -23.37 -4.42 -18.65
C ASP A 84 -22.20 -4.72 -17.67
N PHE A 85 -21.98 -3.91 -16.63
CA PHE A 85 -20.99 -4.18 -15.59
C PHE A 85 -21.63 -4.88 -14.39
N ALA A 86 -21.02 -5.99 -13.96
CA ALA A 86 -21.29 -6.57 -12.66
C ALA A 86 -20.60 -5.75 -11.56
N ILE A 87 -21.37 -5.25 -10.59
CA ILE A 87 -20.83 -4.48 -9.47
C ILE A 87 -20.35 -5.45 -8.39
N GLN A 88 -19.09 -5.33 -7.98
CA GLN A 88 -18.49 -6.22 -6.98
C GLN A 88 -18.03 -5.45 -5.73
N ARG A 89 -18.64 -5.77 -4.59
CA ARG A 89 -18.36 -5.22 -3.24
C ARG A 89 -18.19 -6.35 -2.23
N ASP A 90 -17.11 -7.10 -2.35
CA ASP A 90 -16.81 -8.26 -1.48
C ASP A 90 -15.94 -7.92 -0.27
N GLY A 91 -15.53 -6.65 -0.11
CA GLY A 91 -14.67 -6.21 0.99
C GLY A 91 -13.20 -6.58 0.87
N GLN A 92 -12.82 -7.36 -0.15
CA GLN A 92 -11.43 -7.72 -0.41
C GLN A 92 -10.64 -6.51 -0.90
N THR A 93 -9.35 -6.48 -0.56
CA THR A 93 -8.43 -5.52 -1.19
C THR A 93 -8.34 -5.79 -2.69
N ALA A 94 -7.93 -4.77 -3.45
CA ALA A 94 -7.72 -4.95 -4.87
C ALA A 94 -6.62 -5.98 -5.14
N GLU A 95 -5.54 -5.94 -4.36
CA GLU A 95 -4.40 -6.86 -4.44
C GLU A 95 -4.85 -8.32 -4.25
N GLU A 96 -5.56 -8.63 -3.17
CA GLU A 96 -6.09 -9.98 -2.90
C GLU A 96 -7.02 -10.44 -4.02
N PHE A 97 -7.97 -9.58 -4.43
CA PHE A 97 -8.91 -9.90 -5.48
C PHE A 97 -8.20 -10.23 -6.81
N LEU A 98 -7.23 -9.40 -7.20
CA LEU A 98 -6.42 -9.60 -8.40
C LEU A 98 -5.65 -10.92 -8.36
N TRP A 99 -5.12 -11.28 -7.19
CA TRP A 99 -4.37 -12.51 -7.00
C TRP A 99 -5.24 -13.76 -7.08
N PHE A 100 -6.30 -13.82 -6.26
CA PHE A 100 -7.19 -14.99 -6.20
C PHE A 100 -7.93 -15.25 -7.51
N ASN A 101 -8.15 -14.20 -8.32
CA ASN A 101 -8.85 -14.31 -9.59
C ASN A 101 -7.91 -14.16 -10.80
N LYS A 102 -6.59 -14.17 -10.60
CA LYS A 102 -5.58 -13.89 -11.63
C LYS A 102 -5.83 -14.65 -12.94
N ASN A 103 -6.22 -15.92 -12.84
CA ASN A 103 -6.44 -16.80 -13.98
C ASN A 103 -7.76 -16.55 -14.74
N ASN A 104 -8.70 -15.80 -14.16
CA ASN A 104 -9.93 -15.34 -14.84
C ASN A 104 -9.75 -13.93 -15.43
N ILE A 105 -8.77 -13.16 -14.95
CA ILE A 105 -8.62 -11.76 -15.32
C ILE A 105 -7.83 -11.64 -16.62
N GLN A 106 -8.50 -11.15 -17.66
CA GLN A 106 -7.84 -10.77 -18.90
C GLN A 106 -7.11 -9.44 -18.73
N SER A 107 -7.79 -8.44 -18.15
CA SER A 107 -7.29 -7.08 -18.02
C SER A 107 -7.88 -6.35 -16.81
N ALA A 108 -7.06 -5.51 -16.19
CA ALA A 108 -7.42 -4.63 -15.09
C ALA A 108 -7.26 -3.16 -15.50
N PHE A 109 -8.18 -2.31 -15.07
CA PHE A 109 -8.26 -0.91 -15.46
C PHE A 109 -8.52 -0.03 -14.24
N SER A 110 -8.03 1.20 -14.29
CA SER A 110 -8.49 2.27 -13.40
C SER A 110 -8.21 3.62 -14.04
N VAL A 111 -8.76 4.70 -13.47
CA VAL A 111 -8.31 6.05 -13.85
C VAL A 111 -6.92 6.30 -13.28
N CYS A 112 -6.82 6.28 -11.95
CA CYS A 112 -5.61 6.63 -11.21
C CYS A 112 -5.40 5.78 -9.95
N SER A 113 -5.92 4.54 -9.93
CA SER A 113 -5.82 3.66 -8.76
C SER A 113 -4.48 2.91 -8.70
N THR A 114 -3.97 2.71 -7.49
CA THR A 114 -2.82 1.85 -7.23
C THR A 114 -3.11 0.38 -7.58
N SER A 115 -4.38 -0.01 -7.66
CA SER A 115 -4.82 -1.35 -8.08
C SER A 115 -4.28 -1.75 -9.46
N SER A 116 -4.18 -0.81 -10.42
CA SER A 116 -3.61 -1.11 -11.74
C SER A 116 -2.12 -1.40 -11.64
N ILE A 117 -1.38 -0.69 -10.77
CA ILE A 117 0.04 -0.96 -10.51
C ILE A 117 0.22 -2.34 -9.89
N ALA A 118 -0.62 -2.70 -8.90
CA ALA A 118 -0.61 -4.03 -8.32
C ALA A 118 -0.90 -5.12 -9.36
N GLY A 119 -1.92 -4.91 -10.22
CA GLY A 119 -2.26 -5.82 -11.31
C GLY A 119 -1.09 -6.06 -12.26
N LEU A 120 -0.37 -5.00 -12.63
CA LEU A 120 0.84 -5.12 -13.44
C LEU A 120 1.90 -5.96 -12.71
N ASN A 121 2.22 -5.63 -11.45
CA ASN A 121 3.25 -6.34 -10.67
C ASN A 121 2.91 -7.81 -10.35
N ILE A 122 1.63 -8.18 -10.34
CA ILE A 122 1.17 -9.58 -10.22
C ILE A 122 1.28 -10.33 -11.56
N GLY A 123 1.46 -9.61 -12.68
CA GLY A 123 1.59 -10.16 -14.02
C GLY A 123 0.27 -10.29 -14.76
N LEU A 124 -0.62 -9.32 -14.60
CA LEU A 124 -1.83 -9.14 -15.41
C LEU A 124 -1.59 -8.08 -16.50
N ASN A 125 -2.46 -8.06 -17.51
CA ASN A 125 -2.58 -6.83 -18.29
C ASN A 125 -3.26 -5.79 -17.42
N ALA A 126 -2.62 -4.65 -17.20
CA ALA A 126 -3.16 -3.63 -16.31
C ALA A 126 -2.94 -2.23 -16.86
N TYR A 127 -3.96 -1.39 -16.79
CA TYR A 127 -3.97 -0.10 -17.47
C TYR A 127 -4.45 1.02 -16.57
N ALA A 128 -3.92 2.22 -16.79
CA ALA A 128 -4.40 3.46 -16.20
C ALA A 128 -4.83 4.44 -17.30
N PHE A 129 -6.01 5.03 -17.13
CA PHE A 129 -6.50 6.11 -17.98
C PHE A 129 -5.98 7.50 -17.57
N TYR A 130 -5.12 7.60 -16.57
CA TYR A 130 -4.61 8.87 -16.04
C TYR A 130 -4.14 9.86 -17.13
N LYS A 131 -3.40 9.38 -18.14
CA LYS A 131 -2.92 10.22 -19.25
C LYS A 131 -4.02 10.68 -20.22
N TYR A 132 -5.19 10.05 -20.23
CA TYR A 132 -6.38 10.50 -20.96
C TYR A 132 -7.13 11.63 -20.22
N PHE A 133 -6.89 11.78 -18.91
CA PHE A 133 -7.53 12.77 -18.03
C PHE A 133 -6.75 14.09 -17.98
N THR A 134 -6.13 14.48 -19.09
CA THR A 134 -5.42 15.76 -19.22
C THR A 134 -6.32 16.92 -18.82
N GLY A 135 -5.83 17.77 -17.91
CA GLY A 135 -6.57 18.94 -17.42
C GLY A 135 -7.63 18.66 -16.35
N VAL A 136 -7.85 17.41 -15.92
CA VAL A 136 -8.80 17.09 -14.84
C VAL A 136 -8.19 17.24 -13.45
N PHE A 137 -6.90 16.93 -13.31
CA PHE A 137 -6.18 16.96 -12.04
C PHE A 137 -5.36 18.24 -11.90
N HIS A 138 -5.43 18.87 -10.73
CA HIS A 138 -4.72 20.12 -10.42
C HIS A 138 -3.97 20.04 -9.08
N GLY A 139 -3.15 21.06 -8.83
CA GLY A 139 -2.54 21.31 -7.53
C GLY A 139 -1.73 20.15 -6.95
N ALA A 140 -1.83 19.99 -5.64
CA ALA A 140 -1.16 18.97 -4.84
C ALA A 140 -1.59 17.55 -5.25
N HIS A 141 -2.87 17.36 -5.61
CA HIS A 141 -3.36 16.06 -6.04
C HIS A 141 -2.74 15.64 -7.37
N LYS A 142 -2.57 16.56 -8.33
CA LYS A 142 -1.85 16.27 -9.58
C LYS A 142 -0.41 15.86 -9.32
N ILE A 143 0.30 16.58 -8.45
CA ILE A 143 1.69 16.26 -8.07
C ILE A 143 1.76 14.83 -7.51
N PHE A 144 0.84 14.49 -6.60
CA PHE A 144 0.75 13.15 -6.03
C PHE A 144 0.57 12.07 -7.09
N VAL A 145 -0.41 12.23 -7.99
CA VAL A 145 -0.73 11.21 -9.02
C VAL A 145 0.39 11.11 -10.06
N ASP A 146 0.96 12.23 -10.50
CA ASP A 146 2.13 12.27 -11.40
C ASP A 146 3.29 11.46 -10.82
N LYS A 147 3.62 11.69 -9.54
CA LYS A 147 4.71 10.97 -8.86
C LYS A 147 4.39 9.51 -8.68
N TYR A 148 3.15 9.18 -8.34
CA TYR A 148 2.76 7.78 -8.14
C TYR A 148 2.87 6.94 -9.42
N PHE A 149 2.54 7.52 -10.57
CA PHE A 149 2.67 6.85 -11.87
C PHE A 149 4.02 7.09 -12.57
N ALA A 150 4.95 7.82 -11.95
CA ALA A 150 6.26 8.06 -12.51
C ALA A 150 7.04 6.75 -12.68
N GLY A 151 7.65 6.57 -13.86
CA GLY A 151 8.43 5.39 -14.20
C GLY A 151 7.61 4.19 -14.70
N MET A 152 6.27 4.27 -14.77
CA MET A 152 5.45 3.21 -15.39
C MET A 152 5.67 3.16 -16.92
N PRO A 153 5.63 1.97 -17.55
CA PRO A 153 5.87 1.84 -18.98
C PRO A 153 4.74 2.48 -19.78
N ASP A 154 5.02 2.93 -21.01
CA ASP A 154 4.01 3.61 -21.81
C ASP A 154 2.80 2.73 -22.18
N SER A 155 3.02 1.41 -22.31
CA SER A 155 1.96 0.41 -22.52
C SER A 155 1.02 0.26 -21.34
N PHE A 156 1.37 0.78 -20.15
CA PHE A 156 0.48 0.85 -18.99
C PHE A 156 -0.61 1.93 -19.15
N PHE A 157 -0.40 2.93 -20.00
CA PHE A 157 -1.33 4.06 -20.12
C PHE A 157 -2.20 3.95 -21.35
N VAL A 158 -3.51 4.04 -21.17
CA VAL A 158 -4.43 4.33 -22.27
C VAL A 158 -4.53 5.84 -22.39
N LYS A 159 -3.87 6.39 -23.41
CA LYS A 159 -3.78 7.85 -23.68
C LYS A 159 -4.89 8.35 -24.59
N ASP A 160 -5.44 7.46 -25.40
CA ASP A 160 -6.48 7.71 -26.39
C ASP A 160 -7.46 6.54 -26.44
N LEU A 161 -8.76 6.83 -26.59
CA LEU A 161 -9.83 5.85 -26.60
C LEU A 161 -10.12 5.28 -28.00
N THR A 162 -9.39 5.70 -29.05
CA THR A 162 -9.50 5.07 -30.37
C THR A 162 -8.52 3.91 -30.57
N SER A 163 -7.44 3.90 -29.80
CA SER A 163 -6.38 2.90 -29.89
C SER A 163 -6.76 1.55 -29.25
N PRO A 164 -6.37 0.41 -29.83
CA PRO A 164 -6.59 -0.90 -29.22
C PRO A 164 -5.75 -1.09 -27.96
N LEU A 165 -6.14 -2.07 -27.13
CA LEU A 165 -5.35 -2.48 -25.97
C LEU A 165 -4.01 -3.10 -26.38
N ILE A 166 -2.93 -2.60 -25.80
CA ILE A 166 -1.58 -3.12 -26.00
C ILE A 166 -1.26 -4.08 -24.87
N ASN A 167 -0.91 -5.33 -25.19
CA ASN A 167 -0.46 -6.29 -24.18
C ASN A 167 0.73 -5.72 -23.41
N ASN A 168 0.59 -5.66 -22.09
CA ASN A 168 1.62 -5.14 -21.19
C ASN A 168 1.90 -6.08 -20.02
N ARG A 169 1.41 -7.32 -20.11
CA ARG A 169 1.64 -8.34 -19.10
C ARG A 169 3.13 -8.52 -18.85
N VAL A 170 3.53 -8.42 -17.59
CA VAL A 170 4.89 -8.74 -17.15
C VAL A 170 4.89 -10.10 -16.46
N THR A 171 6.03 -10.81 -16.54
CA THR A 171 6.24 -11.99 -15.70
C THR A 171 6.95 -11.52 -14.43
N PRO A 172 6.36 -11.70 -13.23
CA PRO A 172 7.05 -11.40 -11.99
C PRO A 172 8.35 -12.22 -11.92
N ARG A 173 9.51 -11.54 -11.88
CA ARG A 173 10.81 -12.20 -11.81
C ARG A 173 11.34 -12.18 -10.37
N PRO A 174 11.96 -13.26 -9.90
CA PRO A 174 12.68 -13.27 -8.64
C PRO A 174 13.77 -12.19 -8.60
N ASP A 175 13.83 -11.42 -7.52
CA ASP A 175 14.92 -10.49 -7.25
C ASP A 175 16.03 -11.26 -6.50
N SER A 176 16.92 -11.91 -7.26
CA SER A 176 17.96 -12.80 -6.69
C SER A 176 18.80 -12.11 -5.63
N ASN A 177 19.20 -10.86 -5.88
CA ASN A 177 19.99 -10.08 -4.93
C ASN A 177 19.22 -9.81 -3.64
N PHE A 178 17.90 -9.59 -3.70
CA PHE A 178 17.08 -9.44 -2.50
C PHE A 178 16.89 -10.78 -1.79
N ILE A 179 16.62 -11.86 -2.53
CA ILE A 179 16.42 -13.21 -1.98
C ILE A 179 17.64 -13.66 -1.18
N GLU A 180 18.83 -13.52 -1.76
CA GLU A 180 20.10 -13.85 -1.10
C GLU A 180 20.30 -13.01 0.16
N LYS A 181 20.10 -11.70 0.05
CA LYS A 181 20.28 -10.81 1.20
C LYS A 181 19.27 -11.08 2.32
N PHE A 182 18.02 -11.35 1.95
CA PHE A 182 16.98 -11.71 2.91
C PHE A 182 17.33 -13.02 3.61
N ARG A 183 17.82 -14.03 2.88
CA ARG A 183 18.32 -15.27 3.46
C ARG A 183 19.47 -15.03 4.46
N GLU A 184 20.44 -14.18 4.12
CA GLU A 184 21.54 -13.81 5.03
C GLU A 184 21.05 -13.13 6.31
N ILE A 185 20.09 -12.22 6.19
CA ILE A 185 19.49 -11.54 7.34
C ILE A 185 18.77 -12.57 8.22
N LEU A 186 18.02 -13.49 7.61
CA LEU A 186 17.33 -14.57 8.31
C LEU A 186 18.31 -15.54 8.98
N SER A 187 19.45 -15.88 8.37
CA SER A 187 20.44 -16.77 8.99
C SER A 187 21.19 -16.11 10.14
N SER A 188 21.45 -14.81 10.05
CA SER A 188 22.21 -14.04 11.06
C SER A 188 21.38 -13.70 12.30
N ASN A 189 20.06 -13.80 12.21
CA ASN A 189 19.14 -13.48 13.30
C ASN A 189 18.19 -14.67 13.48
N SER A 190 18.30 -15.43 14.57
CA SER A 190 17.56 -16.70 14.74
C SER A 190 16.14 -16.58 15.32
N GLY A 191 15.79 -15.42 15.89
CA GLY A 191 14.54 -15.26 16.64
C GLY A 191 13.28 -15.14 15.76
N PRO A 192 12.10 -14.98 16.35
CA PRO A 192 10.84 -14.84 15.61
C PRO A 192 10.82 -13.68 14.61
N LEU A 193 10.06 -13.85 13.52
CA LEU A 193 9.72 -12.76 12.59
C LEU A 193 8.45 -12.06 13.06
N TRP A 194 8.46 -10.72 13.09
CA TRP A 194 7.28 -9.92 13.43
C TRP A 194 6.96 -8.96 12.30
N PHE A 195 5.92 -9.29 11.54
CA PHE A 195 5.37 -8.41 10.52
C PHE A 195 4.46 -7.37 11.19
N ILE A 196 4.70 -6.08 10.98
CA ILE A 196 3.91 -5.00 11.58
C ILE A 196 3.21 -4.23 10.46
N VAL A 197 1.87 -4.24 10.46
CA VAL A 197 1.07 -3.72 9.34
C VAL A 197 -0.13 -2.90 9.81
N VAL A 198 -0.46 -1.86 9.04
CA VAL A 198 -1.71 -1.08 9.17
C VAL A 198 -2.64 -1.33 7.99
N GLU A 199 -2.08 -1.30 6.78
CA GLU A 199 -2.81 -1.36 5.52
C GLU A 199 -2.87 -2.79 5.00
N ASN A 200 -4.09 -3.28 4.75
CA ASN A 200 -4.33 -4.63 4.25
C ASN A 200 -3.77 -4.87 2.82
N ARG A 201 -3.48 -3.82 2.03
CA ARG A 201 -2.85 -3.98 0.70
C ARG A 201 -1.49 -4.69 0.73
N PHE A 202 -0.79 -4.66 1.87
CA PHE A 202 0.52 -5.33 2.00
C PHE A 202 0.40 -6.82 2.34
N LEU A 203 -0.80 -7.35 2.58
CA LEU A 203 -0.98 -8.74 3.02
C LEU A 203 -0.37 -9.75 2.04
N LEU A 204 -0.58 -9.58 0.73
CA LEU A 204 0.06 -10.46 -0.26
C LEU A 204 1.59 -10.40 -0.21
N ALA A 205 2.17 -9.21 0.01
CA ALA A 205 3.62 -9.09 0.13
C ALA A 205 4.13 -9.76 1.41
N ILE A 206 3.39 -9.61 2.51
CA ILE A 206 3.68 -10.26 3.79
C ILE A 206 3.60 -11.79 3.64
N SER A 207 2.54 -12.33 3.05
CA SER A 207 2.40 -13.77 2.82
C SER A 207 3.53 -14.33 1.95
N ALA A 208 3.94 -13.59 0.92
CA ALA A 208 5.08 -13.97 0.09
C ALA A 208 6.40 -14.03 0.90
N LEU A 209 6.69 -13.01 1.70
CA LEU A 209 7.89 -12.96 2.53
C LEU A 209 7.87 -14.02 3.64
N ALA A 210 6.71 -14.26 4.26
CA ALA A 210 6.54 -15.32 5.25
C ALA A 210 6.82 -16.69 4.65
N LYS A 211 6.32 -16.95 3.44
CA LYS A 211 6.60 -18.19 2.70
C LYS A 211 8.07 -18.33 2.34
N MET A 212 8.71 -17.27 1.83
CA MET A 212 10.16 -17.27 1.59
C MET A 212 10.95 -17.62 2.85
N ALA A 213 10.54 -17.10 4.01
CA ALA A 213 11.17 -17.43 5.29
C ALA A 213 10.95 -18.91 5.66
N LYS A 214 9.72 -19.43 5.59
CA LYS A 214 9.44 -20.85 5.89
C LYS A 214 10.14 -21.83 4.95
N GLN A 215 10.35 -21.47 3.68
CA GLN A 215 11.10 -22.31 2.73
C GLN A 215 12.55 -22.56 3.16
N ASN A 216 13.19 -21.57 3.80
CA ASN A 216 14.58 -21.68 4.25
C ASN A 216 14.67 -22.06 5.74
N PHE A 217 13.65 -21.73 6.54
CA PHE A 217 13.62 -21.91 8.00
C PHE A 217 12.21 -22.36 8.45
N PRO A 218 11.83 -23.63 8.21
CA PRO A 218 10.43 -24.09 8.36
C PRO A 218 9.90 -23.98 9.80
N ASN A 219 10.77 -24.18 10.79
CA ASN A 219 10.41 -24.16 12.21
C ASN A 219 10.47 -22.77 12.83
N ARG A 220 10.85 -21.73 12.07
CA ARG A 220 10.99 -20.39 12.61
C ARG A 220 9.61 -19.77 12.87
N PRO A 221 9.33 -19.24 14.08
CA PRO A 221 8.06 -18.57 14.34
C PRO A 221 7.88 -17.31 13.48
N ILE A 222 6.69 -17.16 12.90
CA ILE A 222 6.28 -16.04 12.07
C ILE A 222 5.01 -15.44 12.67
N ASN A 223 5.13 -14.20 13.14
CA ASN A 223 4.10 -13.48 13.87
C ASN A 223 3.65 -12.25 13.10
N LEU A 224 2.40 -11.85 13.33
CA LEU A 224 1.79 -10.68 12.73
C LEU A 224 1.27 -9.72 13.80
N VAL A 225 1.54 -8.43 13.61
CA VAL A 225 1.06 -7.32 14.42
C VAL A 225 0.19 -6.44 13.54
N ILE A 226 -1.08 -6.33 13.90
CA ILE A 226 -2.08 -5.56 13.14
C ILE A 226 -2.47 -4.32 13.94
N SER A 227 -2.25 -3.16 13.33
CA SER A 227 -2.88 -1.91 13.75
C SER A 227 -4.25 -1.80 13.07
N ARG A 228 -5.30 -2.26 13.76
CA ARG A 228 -6.64 -2.48 13.20
C ARG A 228 -7.27 -1.20 12.64
N HIS A 229 -7.31 -1.11 11.32
CA HIS A 229 -8.13 -0.17 10.54
C HIS A 229 -9.60 -0.63 10.49
N HIS A 230 -10.53 0.28 10.21
CA HIS A 230 -11.93 -0.10 9.91
C HIS A 230 -12.09 -0.93 8.62
N ARG A 231 -11.04 -1.05 7.81
CA ARG A 231 -11.03 -1.80 6.54
C ARG A 231 -10.69 -3.28 6.74
N TRP A 232 -10.33 -3.68 7.96
CA TRP A 232 -10.13 -5.10 8.28
C TRP A 232 -11.49 -5.72 8.60
N GLN A 233 -11.94 -6.62 7.72
CA GLN A 233 -13.11 -7.47 7.98
C GLN A 233 -12.73 -8.64 8.88
N ASP A 234 -13.65 -9.08 9.74
CA ASP A 234 -13.35 -10.11 10.74
C ASP A 234 -13.10 -11.49 10.09
N GLU A 235 -13.78 -11.81 8.99
CA GLU A 235 -13.58 -13.06 8.24
C GLU A 235 -12.19 -13.10 7.57
N ALA A 236 -11.76 -11.98 6.99
CA ALA A 236 -10.42 -11.86 6.41
C ALA A 236 -9.34 -11.98 7.49
N LEU A 237 -9.55 -11.38 8.66
CA LEU A 237 -8.66 -11.53 9.81
C LEU A 237 -8.58 -12.97 10.31
N ALA A 238 -9.70 -13.69 10.35
CA ALA A 238 -9.74 -15.08 10.78
C ALA A 238 -8.97 -16.00 9.82
N THR A 239 -9.11 -15.78 8.51
CA THR A 239 -8.37 -16.53 7.49
C THR A 239 -6.88 -16.26 7.62
N LEU A 240 -6.51 -14.99 7.77
CA LEU A 240 -5.11 -14.57 7.92
C LEU A 240 -4.47 -15.17 9.17
N GLN A 241 -5.20 -15.31 10.28
CA GLN A 241 -4.68 -15.90 11.52
C GLN A 241 -4.15 -17.33 11.34
N ALA A 242 -4.63 -18.08 10.36
CA ALA A 242 -4.17 -19.44 10.10
C ALA A 242 -2.73 -19.50 9.57
N ASP A 243 -2.23 -18.42 8.96
CA ASP A 243 -0.91 -18.38 8.31
C ASP A 243 0.23 -17.92 9.26
N PHE A 244 -0.10 -17.51 10.48
CA PHE A 244 0.86 -16.96 11.45
C PHE A 244 0.82 -17.70 12.78
N ASP A 245 1.99 -17.92 13.39
CA ASP A 245 2.14 -18.56 14.68
C ASP A 245 1.53 -17.72 15.82
N GLN A 246 1.55 -16.40 15.67
CA GLN A 246 0.87 -15.47 16.58
C GLN A 246 0.35 -14.23 15.86
N VAL A 247 -0.87 -13.82 16.18
CA VAL A 247 -1.44 -12.54 15.71
C VAL A 247 -1.78 -11.62 16.87
N LEU A 248 -1.14 -10.45 16.92
CA LEU A 248 -1.40 -9.40 17.89
C LEU A 248 -2.18 -8.25 17.24
N ILE A 249 -3.43 -8.06 17.68
CA ILE A 249 -4.27 -6.98 17.17
C ILE A 249 -4.30 -5.83 18.20
N PHE A 250 -3.96 -4.64 17.71
CA PHE A 250 -4.00 -3.39 18.45
C PHE A 250 -4.99 -2.41 17.79
N PRO A 251 -5.68 -1.56 18.57
CA PRO A 251 -6.49 -0.49 17.98
C PRO A 251 -5.59 0.49 17.22
N ARG A 252 -6.04 0.97 16.06
CA ARG A 252 -5.35 2.05 15.35
C ARG A 252 -5.46 3.35 16.16
N HIS A 253 -4.32 3.99 16.40
CA HIS A 253 -4.24 5.32 17.01
C HIS A 253 -3.96 6.35 15.94
N PHE A 254 -4.97 7.17 15.66
CA PHE A 254 -4.77 8.41 14.94
C PHE A 254 -4.46 9.54 15.92
N TYR A 255 -3.65 10.49 15.48
CA TYR A 255 -3.35 11.71 16.21
C TYR A 255 -4.65 12.41 16.63
N SER A 256 -4.91 12.42 17.94
CA SER A 256 -6.12 12.98 18.53
C SER A 256 -5.85 13.44 19.97
N LEU A 257 -6.41 14.59 20.36
CA LEU A 257 -6.34 15.12 21.72
C LEU A 257 -7.51 14.69 22.61
N GLN A 258 -8.41 13.84 22.10
CA GLN A 258 -9.51 13.32 22.90
C GLN A 258 -8.95 12.48 24.08
N PRO A 259 -9.35 12.76 25.34
CA PRO A 259 -8.78 12.05 26.50
C PRO A 259 -8.89 10.52 26.41
N SER A 260 -10.01 10.01 25.89
CA SER A 260 -10.22 8.56 25.69
C SER A 260 -9.23 7.97 24.67
N LYS A 261 -8.90 8.72 23.60
CA LYS A 261 -7.92 8.30 22.58
C LYS A 261 -6.50 8.34 23.14
N LEU A 262 -6.15 9.38 23.89
CA LEU A 262 -4.85 9.48 24.57
C LEU A 262 -4.63 8.36 25.58
N PHE A 263 -5.65 8.06 26.40
CA PHE A 263 -5.60 6.94 27.35
C PHE A 263 -5.46 5.58 26.63
N SER A 264 -6.17 5.40 25.51
CA SER A 264 -6.05 4.20 24.68
C SER A 264 -4.65 4.04 24.07
N ALA A 265 -4.06 5.13 23.58
CA ALA A 265 -2.69 5.17 23.06
C ALA A 265 -1.67 4.80 24.15
N TRP A 266 -1.78 5.40 25.34
CA TRP A 266 -0.95 5.07 26.49
C TRP A 266 -1.08 3.60 26.93
N ARG A 267 -2.31 3.06 26.99
CA ARG A 267 -2.55 1.65 27.36
C ARG A 267 -1.90 0.72 26.33
N THR A 268 -2.00 1.08 25.05
CA THR A 268 -1.39 0.34 23.95
C THR A 268 0.12 0.36 24.03
N ALA A 269 0.72 1.53 24.21
CA ALA A 269 2.16 1.70 24.40
C ALA A 269 2.67 0.86 25.58
N ARG A 270 1.98 0.90 26.73
CA ARG A 270 2.33 0.06 27.89
C ARG A 270 2.20 -1.42 27.63
N ARG A 271 1.21 -1.85 26.86
CA ARG A 271 1.05 -3.26 26.46
C ARG A 271 2.21 -3.71 25.58
N ILE A 272 2.59 -2.91 24.58
CA ILE A 272 3.71 -3.21 23.66
C ILE A 272 5.05 -3.22 24.42
N LYS A 273 5.27 -2.24 25.31
CA LYS A 273 6.48 -2.17 26.15
C LYS A 273 6.69 -3.41 27.01
N LYS A 274 5.61 -4.06 27.45
CA LYS A 274 5.64 -5.26 28.29
C LYS A 274 5.77 -6.58 27.51
N LEU A 275 5.69 -6.54 26.17
CA LEU A 275 5.89 -7.74 25.36
C LEU A 275 7.32 -8.26 25.56
N ARG A 276 7.47 -9.57 25.68
CA ARG A 276 8.78 -10.22 25.68
C ARG A 276 9.17 -10.46 24.23
N ILE A 277 10.05 -9.62 23.70
CA ILE A 277 10.61 -9.78 22.36
C ILE A 277 12.05 -10.26 22.51
N GLU A 278 12.39 -11.33 21.81
CA GLU A 278 13.74 -11.87 21.80
C GLU A 278 14.68 -10.89 21.07
N PRO A 279 15.89 -10.60 21.60
CA PRO A 279 16.84 -9.72 20.94
C PRO A 279 17.22 -10.13 19.51
N SER A 280 17.19 -11.43 19.20
CA SER A 280 17.46 -12.01 17.87
C SER A 280 16.25 -12.00 16.93
N SER A 281 15.11 -11.43 17.36
CA SER A 281 13.93 -11.28 16.51
C SER A 281 14.22 -10.36 15.33
N ILE A 282 13.37 -10.43 14.30
CA ILE A 282 13.36 -9.48 13.20
C ILE A 282 12.01 -8.77 13.15
N PHE A 283 12.03 -7.46 13.07
CA PHE A 283 10.86 -6.63 12.81
C PHE A 283 10.79 -6.29 11.32
N LEU A 284 9.66 -6.60 10.68
CA LEU A 284 9.38 -6.26 9.30
C LEU A 284 8.22 -5.25 9.30
N GLY A 285 8.56 -3.97 9.27
CA GLY A 285 7.62 -2.86 9.36
C GLY A 285 7.05 -2.47 7.99
N PHE A 286 5.73 -2.40 7.88
CA PHE A 286 4.99 -1.96 6.69
C PHE A 286 4.18 -0.68 6.96
N ALA A 287 4.41 -0.07 8.12
CA ALA A 287 3.62 1.03 8.64
C ALA A 287 4.51 2.10 9.29
N HIS A 288 5.48 2.58 8.51
CA HIS A 288 6.51 3.61 8.82
C HIS A 288 6.01 4.92 9.45
N HIS A 289 4.70 5.16 9.54
CA HIS A 289 4.08 6.33 10.16
C HIS A 289 3.08 5.97 11.28
N SER A 290 3.01 4.70 11.67
CA SER A 290 2.07 4.16 12.65
C SER A 290 2.58 4.29 14.08
N PHE A 291 1.70 4.70 14.99
CA PHE A 291 1.97 4.70 16.42
C PHE A 291 2.35 3.30 16.95
N ILE A 292 1.73 2.24 16.41
CA ILE A 292 2.02 0.87 16.83
C ILE A 292 3.45 0.49 16.44
N GLU A 293 3.85 0.73 15.19
CA GLU A 293 5.19 0.43 14.72
C GLU A 293 6.25 1.24 15.49
N ASN A 294 5.98 2.52 15.72
CA ASN A 294 6.82 3.39 16.55
C ASN A 294 7.02 2.79 17.97
N CYS A 295 5.96 2.32 18.63
CA CYS A 295 6.08 1.64 19.92
C CYS A 295 6.98 0.39 19.87
N PHE A 296 6.89 -0.41 18.81
CA PHE A 296 7.74 -1.60 18.67
C PHE A 296 9.21 -1.22 18.52
N ILE A 297 9.53 -0.32 17.58
CA ILE A 297 10.92 0.06 17.29
C ILE A 297 11.56 0.86 18.45
N SER A 298 10.78 1.63 19.21
CA SER A 298 11.27 2.39 20.37
C SER A 298 11.51 1.53 21.61
N TYR A 299 10.59 0.62 21.95
CA TYR A 299 10.70 -0.16 23.19
C TYR A 299 11.57 -1.40 23.06
N HIS A 300 11.74 -1.91 21.84
CA HIS A 300 12.54 -3.09 21.55
C HIS A 300 13.63 -2.71 20.54
N PRO A 301 14.73 -2.07 20.99
CA PRO A 301 15.76 -1.56 20.08
C PRO A 301 16.72 -2.65 19.54
N LYS A 302 16.76 -3.84 20.17
CA LYS A 302 17.72 -4.91 19.84
C LYS A 302 17.39 -5.74 18.58
N PRO A 303 16.13 -6.11 18.30
CA PRO A 303 15.75 -6.80 17.07
C PRO A 303 16.28 -6.11 15.82
N TYR A 304 16.61 -6.91 14.80
CA TYR A 304 16.96 -6.42 13.47
C TYR A 304 15.71 -5.84 12.79
N LYS A 305 15.78 -4.64 12.24
CA LYS A 305 14.60 -3.89 11.77
C LYS A 305 14.70 -3.66 10.27
N LEU A 306 13.69 -4.11 9.56
CA LEU A 306 13.47 -3.89 8.14
C LEU A 306 12.24 -3.00 7.95
N ALA A 307 12.39 -1.89 7.23
CA ALA A 307 11.27 -1.08 6.77
C ALA A 307 10.93 -1.44 5.33
N PHE A 308 9.66 -1.72 5.06
CA PHE A 308 9.12 -1.94 3.72
C PHE A 308 8.10 -0.86 3.38
N LEU A 309 8.27 -0.21 2.23
CA LEU A 309 7.31 0.76 1.73
C LEU A 309 7.43 0.93 0.21
N PRO A 310 6.37 1.36 -0.50
CA PRO A 310 6.49 1.72 -1.91
C PRO A 310 7.47 2.87 -2.10
N GLU A 311 8.30 2.79 -3.15
CA GLU A 311 9.29 3.81 -3.50
C GLU A 311 8.64 5.19 -3.66
N LYS A 312 7.46 5.26 -4.30
CA LYS A 312 6.76 6.54 -4.49
C LYS A 312 6.17 7.08 -3.19
N THR A 313 5.81 6.22 -2.23
CA THR A 313 5.44 6.67 -0.88
C THR A 313 6.65 7.23 -0.16
N TRP A 314 7.83 6.62 -0.30
CA TRP A 314 9.08 7.14 0.24
C TRP A 314 9.40 8.54 -0.31
N GLU A 315 9.41 8.70 -1.64
CA GLU A 315 9.67 9.97 -2.30
C GLU A 315 8.69 11.06 -1.87
N ILE A 316 7.38 10.78 -1.88
CA ILE A 316 6.35 11.76 -1.53
C ILE A 316 6.43 12.14 -0.05
N THR A 317 6.50 11.16 0.84
CA THR A 317 6.37 11.39 2.28
C THR A 317 7.66 11.89 2.91
N PHE A 318 8.82 11.36 2.50
CA PHE A 318 10.13 11.67 3.12
C PHE A 318 10.96 12.67 2.30
N HIS A 319 10.68 12.81 1.00
CA HIS A 319 11.37 13.78 0.13
C HIS A 319 10.40 14.70 -0.65
N PRO A 320 9.46 15.40 0.05
CA PRO A 320 8.38 16.15 -0.59
C PRO A 320 8.87 17.20 -1.61
N VAL A 321 10.01 17.85 -1.37
CA VAL A 321 10.61 18.80 -2.32
C VAL A 321 10.93 18.13 -3.66
N GLN A 322 11.59 16.96 -3.62
CA GLN A 322 11.94 16.19 -4.82
C GLN A 322 10.69 15.64 -5.52
N ALA A 323 9.63 15.38 -4.74
CA ALA A 323 8.32 15.04 -5.26
C ALA A 323 7.58 16.24 -5.89
N GLY A 324 8.09 17.48 -5.77
CA GLY A 324 7.52 18.68 -6.38
C GLY A 324 6.57 19.46 -5.48
N PHE A 325 6.49 19.12 -4.18
CA PHE A 325 5.72 19.88 -3.21
C PHE A 325 6.51 21.09 -2.71
N ASP A 326 5.81 22.21 -2.53
CA ASP A 326 6.35 23.40 -1.88
C ASP A 326 6.31 23.23 -0.36
N VAL A 327 7.47 22.97 0.25
CA VAL A 327 7.57 22.76 1.70
C VAL A 327 7.15 23.97 2.54
N ALA A 328 7.12 25.18 1.97
CA ALA A 328 6.58 26.36 2.67
C ALA A 328 5.07 26.24 2.93
N GLN A 329 4.37 25.37 2.19
CA GLN A 329 2.94 25.10 2.36
C GLN A 329 2.66 23.96 3.34
N LEU A 330 3.68 23.25 3.82
CA LEU A 330 3.53 22.23 4.86
C LEU A 330 3.37 22.89 6.22
N ARG A 331 2.21 22.68 6.85
CA ARG A 331 1.90 23.23 8.19
C ARG A 331 1.80 22.11 9.21
N SER A 332 2.51 22.26 10.32
CA SER A 332 2.33 21.38 11.48
C SER A 332 0.97 21.64 12.11
N THR A 333 0.26 20.57 12.45
CA THR A 333 -1.01 20.70 13.17
C THR A 333 -0.74 20.83 14.68
N GLY A 334 -1.62 21.50 15.43
CA GLY A 334 -1.51 21.56 16.90
C GLY A 334 -1.55 20.17 17.55
N ILE A 335 -2.27 19.23 16.94
CA ILE A 335 -2.31 17.82 17.37
C ILE A 335 -0.94 17.16 17.13
N GLY A 336 -0.35 17.37 15.95
CA GLY A 336 0.99 16.87 15.62
C GLY A 336 2.05 17.39 16.58
N TRP A 337 1.99 18.69 16.90
CA TRP A 337 2.89 19.30 17.88
C TRP A 337 2.77 18.64 19.26
N PHE A 338 1.55 18.46 19.77
CA PHE A 338 1.30 17.81 21.07
C PHE A 338 1.86 16.39 21.13
N TYR A 339 1.65 15.59 20.08
CA TYR A 339 2.17 14.23 20.06
C TYR A 339 3.70 14.23 20.09
N SER A 340 4.31 14.99 19.19
CA SER A 340 5.77 15.08 19.04
C SER A 340 6.47 15.65 20.28
N HIS A 341 5.91 16.66 20.95
CA HIS A 341 6.61 17.37 22.03
C HIS A 341 6.18 16.96 23.43
N LEU A 342 5.04 16.29 23.58
CA LEU A 342 4.52 15.88 24.89
C LEU A 342 4.27 14.37 24.97
N LEU A 343 3.34 13.83 24.17
CA LEU A 343 2.90 12.45 24.36
C LEU A 343 4.01 11.44 24.05
N GLU A 344 4.68 11.56 22.92
CA GLU A 344 5.72 10.63 22.47
C GLU A 344 6.95 10.65 23.39
N PRO A 345 7.49 11.82 23.80
CA PRO A 345 8.54 11.89 24.81
C PRO A 345 8.17 11.27 26.15
N LEU A 346 6.96 11.55 26.66
CA LEU A 346 6.47 10.96 27.91
C LEU A 346 6.34 9.44 27.83
N LEU A 347 6.04 8.92 26.65
CA LEU A 347 5.98 7.48 26.39
C LEU A 347 7.36 6.88 26.08
N GLY A 348 8.38 7.68 25.76
CA GLY A 348 9.69 7.22 25.30
C GLY A 348 9.64 6.64 23.88
N LEU A 349 8.91 7.30 22.98
CA LEU A 349 8.74 6.92 21.57
C LEU A 349 9.60 7.80 20.66
N GLN A 350 9.82 7.37 19.41
CA GLN A 350 10.40 8.26 18.40
C GLN A 350 9.42 9.40 18.10
N HIS A 351 9.97 10.57 17.81
CA HIS A 351 9.17 11.74 17.47
C HIS A 351 8.56 11.58 16.08
N THR A 352 7.32 12.03 15.93
CA THR A 352 6.61 12.06 14.64
C THR A 352 6.40 13.48 14.16
N LYS A 353 6.44 13.67 12.85
CA LYS A 353 6.07 14.90 12.15
C LYS A 353 4.74 14.67 11.46
N PHE A 354 3.70 15.36 11.96
CA PHE A 354 2.40 15.41 11.31
C PHE A 354 2.14 16.80 10.73
N GLN A 355 2.27 16.87 9.40
CA GLN A 355 2.10 18.08 8.61
C GLN A 355 0.93 17.92 7.63
N GLN A 356 0.38 19.05 7.21
CA GLN A 356 -0.72 19.13 6.24
C GLN A 356 -0.31 20.06 5.09
N TYR A 357 -0.61 19.67 3.86
CA TYR A 357 -0.33 20.43 2.64
C TYR A 357 -1.65 20.97 2.04
N SER A 358 -1.70 22.31 1.87
CA SER A 358 -2.79 23.11 1.28
C SER A 358 -4.21 22.92 1.87
N SER A 359 -5.15 23.81 1.51
CA SER A 359 -6.54 23.92 2.00
C SER A 359 -7.45 24.01 0.75
N PRO A 360 -8.68 23.44 0.69
CA PRO A 360 -9.63 23.16 1.78
C PRO A 360 -9.63 21.74 2.38
N LYS A 361 -9.05 20.75 1.71
CA LYS A 361 -8.88 19.38 2.25
C LYS A 361 -7.39 19.03 2.18
N PRO A 362 -6.64 19.19 3.28
CA PRO A 362 -5.18 19.04 3.25
C PRO A 362 -4.74 17.59 3.00
N LEU A 363 -3.72 17.42 2.17
CA LEU A 363 -2.97 16.16 2.10
C LEU A 363 -2.15 16.00 3.39
N ALA A 364 -2.27 14.85 4.04
CA ALA A 364 -1.55 14.53 5.26
C ALA A 364 -0.16 13.98 4.97
N PHE A 365 0.85 14.58 5.59
CA PHE A 365 2.23 14.10 5.60
C PHE A 365 2.56 13.66 7.02
N ILE A 366 2.56 12.35 7.26
CA ILE A 366 2.92 11.75 8.54
C ILE A 366 4.20 10.96 8.33
N ARG A 367 5.25 11.28 9.09
CA ARG A 367 6.52 10.54 9.10
C ARG A 367 7.17 10.57 10.47
N LEU A 368 8.12 9.67 10.70
CA LEU A 368 9.06 9.82 11.82
C LEU A 368 9.93 11.06 11.58
N GLU A 369 10.35 11.70 12.67
CA GLU A 369 11.21 12.88 12.61
C GLU A 369 12.62 12.53 12.12
N HIS A 370 13.17 11.42 12.63
CA HIS A 370 14.42 10.87 12.16
C HIS A 370 14.25 10.18 10.80
N PRO A 371 15.27 10.22 9.92
CA PRO A 371 15.34 9.36 8.74
C PRO A 371 15.12 7.89 9.11
N LEU A 372 14.42 7.13 8.27
CA LEU A 372 14.17 5.71 8.55
C LEU A 372 15.48 4.93 8.60
N GLU A 373 16.48 5.35 7.86
CA GLU A 373 17.80 4.72 7.80
C GLU A 373 18.60 4.86 9.11
N GLU A 374 18.21 5.81 9.98
CA GLU A 374 18.76 5.92 11.34
C GLU A 374 18.04 4.99 12.34
N LEU A 375 16.80 4.61 12.02
CA LEU A 375 15.92 3.85 12.93
C LEU A 375 15.85 2.36 12.56
N TYR A 376 16.05 2.03 11.29
CA TYR A 376 15.98 0.68 10.74
C TYR A 376 17.35 0.26 10.21
N ASP A 377 17.67 -1.02 10.36
CA ASP A 377 18.92 -1.58 9.87
C ASP A 377 18.97 -1.59 8.32
N GLN A 378 17.81 -1.76 7.67
CA GLN A 378 17.63 -1.55 6.24
C GLN A 378 16.25 -1.00 5.89
N VAL A 379 16.20 -0.14 4.87
CA VAL A 379 14.98 0.37 4.24
C VAL A 379 14.87 -0.22 2.84
N LEU A 380 13.78 -0.93 2.58
CA LEU A 380 13.50 -1.66 1.35
C LEU A 380 12.30 -1.04 0.64
N LEU A 381 12.54 -0.55 -0.59
CA LEU A 381 11.56 0.22 -1.36
C LEU A 381 10.95 -0.65 -2.47
N PHE A 382 9.65 -0.94 -2.40
CA PHE A 382 8.98 -1.64 -3.50
C PHE A 382 8.85 -0.74 -4.72
N LYS A 383 9.44 -1.13 -5.84
CA LYS A 383 9.29 -0.41 -7.12
C LYS A 383 7.86 -0.53 -7.63
N ASN A 384 7.29 0.56 -8.13
CA ASN A 384 5.99 0.51 -8.82
C ASN A 384 6.09 -0.28 -10.13
N TRP A 385 7.26 -0.28 -10.78
CA TRP A 385 7.58 -1.14 -11.89
C TRP A 385 9.09 -1.43 -11.90
N ALA A 386 9.47 -2.70 -11.96
CA ALA A 386 10.88 -3.11 -11.92
C ALA A 386 11.57 -3.03 -13.31
N GLY A 387 10.84 -2.64 -14.37
CA GLY A 387 11.31 -2.82 -15.74
C GLY A 387 11.29 -4.29 -16.17
N GLN A 388 11.25 -4.56 -17.48
CA GLN A 388 11.96 -5.73 -17.97
C GLN A 388 13.41 -5.27 -18.06
N GLY A 389 14.26 -5.67 -17.13
CA GLY A 389 15.69 -5.38 -17.26
C GLY A 389 16.20 -5.95 -18.59
N ASP A 390 16.97 -5.14 -19.29
CA ASP A 390 17.84 -5.57 -20.39
C ASP A 390 18.74 -6.75 -19.95
#